data_AF-A0A973FEZ4-F1
#
_entry.id   AF-A0A973FEZ4-F1
#
_cell.length_a   1.000
_cell.length_b   1.000
_cell.length_c   1.000
_cell.angle_alpha   90.00
_cell.angle_beta   90.00
_cell.angle_gamma   90.00
#
_symmetry.space_group_name_H-M   'P 1'
#
loop_
_entity.id
_entity.type
_entity.pdbx_description
1 polymer ?
#
loop_
_entity_poly.entity_id
_entity_poly.type
_entity_poly.pdbx_seq_one_letter_code
_entity_poly.pdbx_strand_id
1 'polypeptide(L)' 'MGQSDRLCKNCCYWQRTVAEDIQEGTSQETLGICRLIPPAVLESGTRWPMTKESDWCGEFDHLGPDAANEF' A
#
# COMPACT_ATOMS: atom_id res chain seq x y z
N MET A 1 18.85 0.04 9.82
CA MET A 1 17.91 -0.08 8.68
C MET A 1 17.06 1.18 8.70
N GLY A 2 17.11 1.99 7.65
CA GLY A 2 16.45 3.30 7.59
C GLY A 2 14.93 3.13 7.52
N GLN A 3 14.18 4.06 8.13
CA GLN A 3 12.72 4.08 8.06
C GLN A 3 12.21 4.21 6.60
N SER A 4 13.06 4.69 5.70
CA SER A 4 12.78 4.91 4.27
C SER A 4 12.51 3.63 3.46
N ASP A 5 12.85 2.45 3.97
CA ASP A 5 12.55 1.18 3.29
C ASP A 5 11.11 0.69 3.54
N ARG A 6 10.41 1.25 4.55
CA ARG A 6 9.10 0.78 5.02
C ARG A 6 7.91 1.47 4.33
N LEU A 7 8.08 1.84 3.07
CA LEU A 7 7.04 2.50 2.29
C LEU A 7 6.05 1.48 1.73
N CYS A 8 4.83 1.92 1.46
CA CYS A 8 3.76 1.11 0.88
C CYS A 8 4.23 0.33 -0.35
N LYS A 9 4.97 0.96 -1.27
CA LYS A 9 5.47 0.27 -2.48
C LYS A 9 6.38 -0.93 -2.26
N ASN A 10 7.02 -1.00 -1.09
CA ASN A 10 7.91 -2.09 -0.70
C ASN A 10 7.18 -3.13 0.18
N CYS A 11 5.93 -2.86 0.57
CA CYS A 11 5.16 -3.69 1.47
C CYS A 11 4.36 -4.74 0.68
N CYS A 12 4.39 -6.00 1.12
CA CYS A 12 3.73 -7.11 0.45
C CYS A 12 2.19 -7.02 0.47
N TYR A 13 1.64 -6.22 1.39
CA TYR A 13 0.20 -5.95 1.47
C TYR A 13 -0.26 -4.87 0.51
N TRP A 14 0.65 -4.10 -0.09
CA TRP A 14 0.28 -3.01 -0.98
C TRP A 14 0.19 -3.50 -2.42
N GLN A 15 -0.90 -3.15 -3.08
CA GLN A 15 -1.13 -3.52 -4.47
C GLN A 15 -1.32 -2.26 -5.30
N ARG A 16 -0.37 -1.99 -6.20
CA ARG A 16 -0.45 -0.92 -7.21
C ARG A 16 -1.75 -1.05 -8.02
N THR A 17 -2.47 0.04 -8.19
CA THR A 17 -3.59 0.11 -9.13
C THR A 17 -3.08 0.62 -10.48
N VAL A 18 -3.61 0.08 -11.58
CA VAL A 18 -3.12 0.40 -12.94
C VAL A 18 -3.57 1.77 -13.46
N ALA A 19 -4.39 2.49 -12.69
CA ALA A 19 -5.22 3.57 -13.23
C ALA A 19 -4.85 4.97 -12.75
N GLU A 20 -4.10 5.15 -11.66
CA GLU A 20 -4.00 6.46 -11.02
C GLU A 20 -2.58 6.77 -10.51
N ASP A 21 -1.72 7.22 -11.41
CA ASP A 21 -0.59 8.06 -11.03
C ASP A 21 -1.12 9.48 -10.77
N ILE A 22 -0.80 10.03 -9.61
CA ILE A 22 -1.16 11.39 -9.23
C ILE A 22 0.09 12.27 -9.26
N GLN A 23 -0.10 13.54 -9.60
CA GLN A 23 0.96 14.54 -9.52
C GLN A 23 0.82 15.32 -8.21
N GLU A 24 1.82 15.21 -7.34
CA GLU A 24 1.88 15.96 -6.08
C GLU A 24 3.11 16.88 -6.10
N GLY A 25 2.86 18.17 -6.33
CA GLY A 25 3.93 19.14 -6.54
C GLY A 25 4.75 18.82 -7.79
N THR A 26 6.05 18.58 -7.62
CA THR A 26 6.97 18.19 -8.70
C THR A 26 7.17 16.68 -8.83
N SER A 27 6.53 15.88 -7.96
CA SER A 27 6.70 14.44 -7.89
C SER A 27 5.50 13.71 -8.49
N GLN A 28 5.77 12.59 -9.16
CA GLN A 28 4.75 11.65 -9.62
C GLN A 28 4.67 10.52 -8.60
N GLU A 29 3.47 10.25 -8.10
CA GLU A 29 3.19 9.24 -7.07
C GLU A 29 2.20 8.24 -7.64
N THR A 30 2.50 6.95 -7.55
CA THR A 30 1.51 5.92 -7.90
C THR A 30 0.58 5.64 -6.73
N LEU A 31 -0.73 5.57 -6.99
CA LEU A 31 -1.70 5.07 -6.02
C LEU A 31 -1.80 3.54 -6.05
N GLY A 32 -2.15 2.99 -4.89
CA GLY A 32 -2.45 1.59 -4.71
C GLY A 32 -3.40 1.37 -3.55
N ILE A 33 -3.79 0.12 -3.35
CA ILE A 33 -4.63 -0.28 -2.23
C ILE A 33 -3.79 -0.99 -1.16
N CYS A 34 -4.03 -0.66 0.10
CA CYS A 34 -3.44 -1.38 1.22
C CYS A 34 -4.37 -2.53 1.62
N ARG A 35 -3.93 -3.79 1.46
CA ARG A 35 -4.73 -4.98 1.78
C ARG A 35 -4.61 -5.44 3.23
N LEU A 36 -3.72 -4.82 4.02
CA LEU A 36 -3.63 -5.05 5.46
C LEU A 36 -4.83 -4.45 6.20
N ILE A 37 -5.29 -3.28 5.74
CA ILE A 37 -6.43 -2.59 6.31
C ILE A 37 -7.69 -3.06 5.57
N PRO A 38 -8.71 -3.59 6.27
CA PRO A 38 -9.93 -4.04 5.63
C PRO A 38 -10.65 -2.88 4.93
N PRO A 39 -11.44 -3.16 3.89
CA PRO A 39 -12.17 -2.12 3.20
C PRO A 39 -13.19 -1.47 4.12
N ALA A 40 -13.32 -0.15 4.02
CA ALA A 40 -14.31 0.61 4.76
C ALA A 40 -15.67 0.52 4.06
N VAL A 41 -16.74 0.35 4.85
CA VAL A 41 -18.11 0.46 4.36
C VAL A 41 -18.48 1.93 4.35
N LEU A 42 -18.66 2.49 3.15
CA LEU A 42 -19.12 3.87 2.93
C LEU A 42 -20.57 3.84 2.44
N GLU A 43 -21.27 4.98 2.51
CA GLU A 43 -22.63 5.11 1.95
C GLU A 43 -22.69 4.75 0.46
N SER A 44 -21.60 5.01 -0.28
CA SER A 44 -21.46 4.66 -1.70
C SER A 44 -20.95 3.23 -1.95
N GLY A 45 -20.88 2.39 -0.92
CA GLY A 45 -20.42 1.00 -0.99
C GLY A 45 -19.09 0.74 -0.26
N THR A 46 -18.61 -0.49 -0.35
CA THR A 46 -17.38 -0.94 0.31
C THR A 46 -16.16 -0.64 -0.55
N ARG A 47 -15.15 0.06 0.00
CA ARG A 47 -13.92 0.43 -0.73
C ARG A 47 -12.67 0.12 0.07
N TRP A 48 -11.66 -0.44 -0.60
CA TRP A 48 -10.33 -0.56 -0.04
C TRP A 48 -9.70 0.82 0.16
N PRO A 49 -8.91 1.03 1.22
CA PRO A 49 -8.19 2.27 1.43
C PRO A 49 -7.13 2.46 0.33
N MET A 50 -7.19 3.61 -0.35
CA MET A 50 -6.16 4.03 -1.29
C MET A 50 -5.03 4.75 -0.56
N THR A 51 -3.80 4.40 -0.91
CA THR A 51 -2.56 4.92 -0.30
C THR A 51 -1.55 5.18 -1.41
N LYS A 52 -0.69 6.16 -1.21
CA LYS A 52 0.42 6.48 -2.12
C LYS A 52 1.53 5.45 -1.98
N GLU A 53 2.35 5.33 -3.02
CA GLU A 53 3.55 4.48 -3.00
C GLU A 53 4.53 4.86 -1.88
N SER A 54 4.53 6.14 -1.48
CA SER A 54 5.37 6.72 -0.43
C SER A 54 4.72 6.77 0.96
N ASP A 55 3.47 6.31 1.10
CA ASP A 55 2.82 6.28 2.41
C ASP A 55 3.44 5.20 3.33
N TRP A 56 3.21 5.36 4.64
CA TRP A 56 3.53 4.35 5.65
C TRP A 56 2.44 4.33 6.72
N CYS A 57 1.83 3.16 6.93
CA CYS A 57 0.72 2.98 7.87
C CYS A 57 1.14 2.55 9.28
N GLY A 58 2.45 2.45 9.57
CA GLY A 58 2.99 1.92 10.82
C GLY A 58 3.39 0.44 10.73
N GLU A 59 2.67 -0.34 9.95
CA GLU A 59 2.93 -1.76 9.71
C GLU A 59 3.67 -1.98 8.38
N PHE A 60 4.57 -2.96 8.33
CA PHE A 60 5.35 -3.29 7.13
C PHE A 60 5.76 -4.76 7.13
N ASP A 61 5.53 -5.44 6.02
CA ASP A 61 6.06 -6.78 5.77
C ASP A 61 6.60 -6.87 4.33
N HIS A 62 7.77 -7.50 4.16
CA HIS A 62 8.44 -7.70 2.88
C HIS A 62 8.26 -9.13 2.36
N LEU A 63 7.86 -10.03 3.26
CA LEU A 63 7.53 -11.42 3.01
C LEU A 63 6.06 -11.43 2.60
N GLY A 64 5.80 -11.56 1.31
CA GLY A 64 4.45 -11.89 0.85
C GLY A 64 3.91 -13.13 1.55
N PRO A 65 2.60 -13.41 1.43
CA PRO A 65 1.97 -14.55 2.09
C PRO A 65 2.65 -15.91 1.82
N ASP A 66 3.51 -16.01 0.80
CA ASP A 66 4.32 -17.19 0.47
C ASP A 66 5.55 -17.44 1.37
N ALA A 67 6.09 -16.43 2.05
CA ALA A 67 7.30 -16.60 2.87
C ALA A 67 7.01 -17.04 4.32
N ALA A 68 5.74 -17.16 4.69
CA ALA A 68 5.34 -17.69 5.99
C ALA A 68 5.38 -19.23 6.07
N ASN A 69 5.75 -19.93 4.98
CA ASN A 69 5.76 -21.40 4.90
C ASN A 69 7.16 -22.03 4.82
N GLU A 70 8.20 -21.33 5.26
CA GLU A 70 9.55 -21.91 5.43
C GLU A 70 9.85 -22.21 6.91
N PHE A 71 9.18 -23.22 7.46
CA PHE A 71 9.59 -23.92 8.69
C PHE A 71 9.29 -25.41 8.60
#